data_AF-A0AA39ALG0-F1
#
_entry.id   AF-A0AA39ALG0-F1
#
_cell.length_a   1.000
_cell.length_b   1.000
_cell.length_c   1.000
_cell.angle_alpha   90.00
_cell.angle_beta   90.00
_cell.angle_gamma   90.00
#
_symmetry.space_group_name_H-M   'P 1'
#
loop_
_entity.id
_entity.type
_entity.pdbx_description
1 polymer ?
#
loop_
_entity_poly.entity_id
_entity_poly.type
_entity_poly.pdbx_seq_one_letter_code
_entity_poly.pdbx_strand_id
1 'polypeptide(L)'
;MDWQGQKLAEQLMQTLLLAFAVVAFVAGYWLGSFQMMLLIYAGGVALTTLITVPNWPFFNRHPLKWLDPSEVDRHPKPQPVKSKKKPTKQK
;
A
#
# COMPACT_ATOMS: atom_id res chain seq x y z
N MET A 1 -3.89 -8.51 -7.71
CA MET A 1 -2.87 -8.57 -6.67
C MET A 1 -3.53 -9.27 -5.51
N ASP A 2 -2.94 -10.34 -5.02
CA ASP A 2 -3.40 -10.95 -3.77
C ASP A 2 -3.01 -10.05 -2.57
N TRP A 3 -3.50 -10.37 -1.38
CA TRP A 3 -3.27 -9.56 -0.19
C TRP A 3 -1.77 -9.43 0.18
N GLN A 4 -0.99 -10.50 -0.05
CA GLN A 4 0.46 -10.48 0.21
C GLN A 4 1.20 -9.65 -0.84
N GLY A 5 0.78 -9.76 -2.10
CA GLY A 5 1.26 -8.94 -3.21
C GLY A 5 1.00 -7.46 -3.00
N GLN A 6 -0.17 -7.07 -2.46
CA GLN A 6 -0.45 -5.69 -2.08
C GLN A 6 0.52 -5.18 -1.00
N LYS A 7 0.80 -5.99 0.02
CA LYS A 7 1.75 -5.59 1.07
C LYS A 7 3.16 -5.39 0.52
N LEU A 8 3.60 -6.29 -0.35
CA LEU A 8 4.88 -6.17 -1.04
C LEU A 8 4.92 -4.93 -1.94
N ALA A 9 3.85 -4.66 -2.70
CA ALA A 9 3.76 -3.49 -3.57
C ALA A 9 3.89 -2.17 -2.77
N GLU A 10 3.25 -2.10 -1.60
CA GLU A 10 3.37 -0.94 -0.69
C GLU A 10 4.80 -0.74 -0.19
N GLN A 11 5.46 -1.82 0.27
CA GLN A 11 6.85 -1.76 0.74
C GLN A 11 7.82 -1.35 -0.38
N LEU A 12 7.64 -1.88 -1.58
CA LEU A 12 8.43 -1.51 -2.76
C LEU A 12 8.20 -0.04 -3.13
N MET A 13 6.95 0.43 -3.12
CA MET A 13 6.64 1.83 -3.44
C MET A 13 7.36 2.78 -2.47
N GLN A 14 7.26 2.55 -1.16
CA GLN A 14 7.93 3.39 -0.16
C GLN A 14 9.46 3.35 -0.32
N THR A 15 10.02 2.17 -0.50
CA THR A 15 11.48 1.99 -0.62
C THR A 15 12.03 2.65 -1.89
N LEU A 16 11.37 2.45 -3.04
CA LEU A 16 11.81 3.01 -4.31
C LEU A 16 11.66 4.54 -4.33
N LEU A 17 10.52 5.08 -3.89
CA LEU A 17 10.32 6.53 -3.84
C LEU A 17 11.34 7.21 -2.92
N LEU A 18 11.61 6.63 -1.75
CA LEU A 18 12.64 7.16 -0.84
C LEU A 18 14.03 7.10 -1.48
N ALA A 19 14.39 5.98 -2.13
CA ALA A 19 15.68 5.84 -2.81
C ALA A 19 15.84 6.89 -3.92
N PHE A 20 14.83 7.07 -4.77
CA PHE A 20 14.85 8.08 -5.83
C PHE A 20 14.87 9.51 -5.27
N ALA A 21 14.18 9.78 -4.16
CA ALA A 21 14.22 11.09 -3.50
C ALA A 21 15.64 11.41 -3.03
N VAL A 22 16.33 10.46 -2.39
CA VAL A 22 17.72 10.64 -1.93
C VAL A 22 18.66 10.86 -3.11
N VAL A 23 18.55 10.05 -4.16
CA VAL A 23 19.39 10.19 -5.37
C VAL A 23 19.15 11.53 -6.07
N ALA A 24 17.89 11.91 -6.27
CA ALA A 24 17.52 13.19 -6.86
C ALA A 24 18.06 14.37 -6.04
N PHE A 25 17.96 14.27 -4.71
CA PHE A 25 18.46 15.31 -3.82
C PHE A 25 19.98 15.46 -3.91
N VAL A 26 20.73 14.37 -3.79
CA VAL A 26 22.20 14.38 -3.84
C VAL A 26 22.69 14.88 -5.20
N ALA A 27 22.15 14.33 -6.30
CA ALA A 27 22.55 14.73 -7.66
C ALA A 27 22.17 16.18 -7.95
N GLY A 28 20.94 16.59 -7.62
CA GLY A 28 20.47 17.96 -7.81
C GLY A 28 21.26 18.98 -7.00
N TYR A 29 21.66 18.62 -5.77
CA TYR A 29 22.51 19.45 -4.92
C TYR A 29 23.91 19.61 -5.52
N TRP A 30 24.55 18.52 -5.95
CA TRP A 30 25.87 18.56 -6.60
C TRP A 30 25.89 19.41 -7.87
N LEU A 31 24.81 19.34 -8.67
CA LEU A 31 24.67 20.13 -9.90
C LEU A 31 24.12 21.54 -9.64
N GLY A 32 23.70 21.87 -8.42
CA GLY A 32 23.05 23.13 -8.09
C GLY A 32 21.74 23.38 -8.85
N SER A 33 21.08 22.34 -9.36
CA SER A 33 19.93 22.45 -10.27
C SER A 33 18.69 21.75 -9.69
N PHE A 34 17.70 22.56 -9.31
CA PHE A 34 16.40 22.07 -8.86
C PHE A 34 15.63 21.39 -10.00
N GLN A 35 15.79 21.84 -11.24
CA GLN A 35 15.18 21.19 -12.41
C GLN A 35 15.71 19.76 -12.57
N MET A 36 17.02 19.55 -12.42
CA MET A 36 17.61 18.20 -12.47
C MET A 36 17.11 17.32 -11.33
N MET A 37 16.99 17.85 -10.12
CA MET A 37 16.37 17.15 -8.98
C MET A 37 14.97 16.67 -9.33
N LEU A 38 14.11 17.57 -9.85
CA LEU A 38 12.74 17.23 -10.22
C LEU A 38 12.67 16.20 -11.33
N LEU A 39 13.51 16.30 -12.38
CA LEU A 39 13.50 15.34 -13.49
C LEU A 39 13.89 13.94 -13.03
N ILE A 40 14.92 13.81 -12.20
CA ILE A 40 15.35 12.52 -11.65
C ILE A 40 14.26 11.94 -10.76
N TYR A 41 13.67 12.75 -9.87
CA TYR A 41 12.62 12.29 -8.98
C TYR A 41 11.35 11.90 -9.75
N ALA A 42 10.94 12.69 -10.75
CA ALA A 42 9.79 12.39 -11.59
C ALA A 42 9.99 11.08 -12.38
N GLY A 43 11.19 10.86 -12.92
CA GLY A 43 11.56 9.57 -13.53
C GLY A 43 11.46 8.42 -12.54
N GLY A 44 11.91 8.61 -11.31
CA GLY A 44 11.78 7.65 -10.21
C GLY A 44 10.34 7.32 -9.85
N VAL A 45 9.46 8.33 -9.77
CA VAL A 45 8.02 8.17 -9.55
C VAL A 45 7.38 7.37 -10.70
N ALA A 46 7.71 7.71 -11.95
CA ALA A 46 7.18 7.02 -13.12
C ALA A 46 7.59 5.54 -13.13
N LEU A 47 8.86 5.24 -12.86
CA LEU A 47 9.36 3.86 -12.77
C LEU A 47 8.73 3.11 -11.60
N THR A 48 8.66 3.72 -10.42
CA THR A 48 8.02 3.11 -9.25
C THR A 48 6.56 2.77 -9.54
N THR A 49 5.83 3.72 -10.15
CA THR A 49 4.44 3.51 -10.57
C THR A 49 4.32 2.33 -11.53
N LEU A 50 5.18 2.25 -12.54
CA LEU A 50 5.20 1.14 -13.50
C LEU A 50 5.45 -0.22 -12.82
N ILE A 51 6.29 -0.25 -11.78
CA ILE A 51 6.59 -1.48 -11.04
C ILE A 51 5.46 -1.88 -10.11
N THR A 52 4.88 -0.93 -9.35
CA THR A 52 4.00 -1.27 -8.22
C THR A 52 2.51 -1.17 -8.51
N VAL A 53 2.09 -0.41 -9.53
CA VAL A 53 0.66 -0.19 -9.82
C VAL A 53 0.03 -1.27 -10.70
N PRO A 54 0.66 -1.71 -11.81
CA PRO A 54 0.08 -2.77 -12.63
C PRO A 54 0.00 -4.10 -11.87
N ASN A 55 -1.03 -4.88 -12.16
CA ASN A 55 -1.24 -6.18 -11.53
C ASN A 55 -0.33 -7.27 -12.13
N TRP A 56 0.98 -7.15 -11.91
CA TRP A 56 1.94 -8.12 -12.42
C TRP A 56 1.75 -9.52 -11.83
N PRO A 57 2.09 -10.59 -12.59
CA PRO A 57 1.92 -11.97 -12.13
C PRO A 57 2.72 -12.28 -10.84
N PHE A 58 3.83 -11.60 -10.59
CA PHE A 58 4.62 -11.81 -9.37
C PHE A 58 3.95 -11.32 -8.08
N PHE A 59 2.94 -10.44 -8.17
CA PHE A 59 2.10 -10.00 -7.05
C PHE A 59 0.86 -10.90 -6.82
N ASN A 60 0.77 -12.05 -7.50
CA ASN A 60 -0.35 -12.97 -7.42
C ASN A 60 0.11 -14.42 -7.14
N ARG A 61 1.19 -14.58 -6.35
CA ARG A 61 1.78 -15.89 -6.05
C ARG A 61 1.03 -16.67 -4.98
N HIS A 62 0.10 -16.03 -4.27
CA HIS A 62 -0.63 -16.61 -3.15
C HIS A 62 -2.14 -16.61 -3.45
N PRO A 63 -2.64 -17.61 -4.18
CA PRO A 63 -4.06 -17.69 -4.51
C PRO A 63 -4.89 -17.77 -3.22
N LEU A 64 -5.81 -16.83 -3.06
CA LEU A 64 -6.70 -16.77 -1.91
C LEU A 64 -7.77 -17.86 -2.05
N LYS A 65 -7.81 -18.79 -1.09
CA LYS A 65 -8.92 -19.73 -0.96
C LYS A 65 -10.07 -19.03 -0.23
N TRP A 66 -11.07 -18.62 -0.99
CA TRP A 66 -12.30 -18.08 -0.43
C TRP A 66 -13.13 -19.18 0.22
N LEU A 67 -13.89 -18.82 1.25
CA LEU A 67 -14.83 -19.74 1.90
C LEU A 67 -16.00 -20.04 0.94
N ASP A 68 -16.48 -21.27 0.95
CA ASP A 68 -17.61 -21.65 0.10
C ASP A 68 -18.87 -20.85 0.51
N PRO A 69 -19.67 -20.36 -0.45
CA PRO A 69 -20.86 -19.55 -0.15
C PRO A 69 -21.83 -20.22 0.83
N SER A 70 -21.92 -21.56 0.80
CA SER A 70 -22.77 -22.36 1.69
C SER A 70 -22.27 -22.40 3.14
N GLU A 71 -20.97 -22.19 3.38
CA GLU A 71 -20.39 -22.11 4.72
C GLU A 71 -20.54 -20.68 5.31
N VAL A 72 -20.65 -19.66 4.45
CA VAL A 72 -20.93 -18.27 4.84
C VAL A 72 -22.32 -18.14 5.48
N ASP A 73 -23.33 -18.88 4.99
CA ASP A 73 -24.67 -18.87 5.57
C ASP A 73 -24.77 -19.65 6.90
N ARG A 74 -23.87 -20.61 7.13
CA ARG A 74 -23.84 -21.42 8.36
C ARG A 74 -23.15 -20.73 9.53
N HIS A 75 -22.29 -19.75 9.26
CA HIS A 75 -21.66 -18.92 10.28
C HIS A 75 -22.34 -17.55 10.33
N PRO A 76 -23.17 -17.24 11.35
CA PRO A 76 -23.73 -15.90 11.49
C PRO A 76 -22.59 -14.89 11.59
N LYS A 77 -22.62 -13.88 10.72
CA LYS A 77 -21.65 -12.77 10.66
C LYS A 77 -21.36 -12.29 12.10
N PRO A 78 -20.08 -12.20 12.53
CA PRO A 78 -19.77 -11.67 13.85
C PRO A 78 -20.39 -10.28 13.98
N GLN A 79 -21.34 -10.14 14.91
CA GLN A 79 -22.02 -8.88 15.14
C GLN A 79 -20.99 -7.85 15.65
N PRO A 80 -20.98 -6.61 15.13
CA PRO A 80 -20.13 -5.57 15.70
C PRO A 80 -20.52 -5.40 17.17
N VAL A 81 -19.55 -5.56 18.07
CA VAL A 81 -19.74 -5.46 19.52
C VAL A 81 -20.32 -4.08 19.84
N LYS A 82 -21.63 -3.99 20.14
CA LYS A 82 -22.27 -2.77 20.64
C LYS A 82 -21.64 -2.46 22.01
N SER A 83 -20.75 -1.48 22.03
CA SER A 83 -20.20 -0.91 23.27
C SER A 83 -21.35 -0.43 24.16
N LYS A 84 -21.56 -1.10 25.30
CA LYS A 84 -22.60 -0.76 26.29
C LYS A 84 -22.32 0.66 26.82
N LYS A 85 -23.15 1.64 26.44
CA LYS A 85 -23.20 2.96 27.09
C LYS A 85 -23.56 2.76 28.57
N LYS A 86 -22.68 3.20 29.48
CA LYS A 86 -22.90 3.24 30.94
C LYS A 86 -24.14 4.10 31.26
N PRO A 87 -25.00 3.70 32.22
CA PRO A 87 -26.12 4.53 32.63
C PRO A 87 -25.64 5.69 33.52
N THR A 88 -25.94 6.92 33.10
CA THR A 88 -25.79 8.12 33.92
C THR A 88 -26.88 8.12 35.00
N LYS A 89 -26.49 8.12 36.28
CA LYS A 89 -27.38 8.33 37.43
C LYS A 89 -28.01 9.72 37.35
N GLN A 90 -29.34 9.79 37.26
CA GLN A 90 -30.11 11.01 37.52
C GLN A 90 -30.16 11.26 39.02
N LYS A 91 -30.00 12.54 39.38
CA LYS A 91 -30.07 13.10 40.73
C LYS A 91 -31.51 13.48 41.06
#